data_AF-A0A8I1GIC4-F1
#
_entry.id   AF-A0A8I1GIC4-F1
#
_cell.length_a   1.000
_cell.length_b   1.000
_cell.length_c   1.000
_cell.angle_alpha   90.00
_cell.angle_beta   90.00
_cell.angle_gamma   90.00
#
_symmetry.space_group_name_H-M   'P 1'
#
loop_
_entity.id
_entity.type
_entity.pdbx_description
1 polymer ?
#
loop_
_entity_poly.entity_id
_entity_poly.type
_entity_poly.pdbx_seq_one_letter_code
_entity_poly.pdbx_strand_id
1 'polypeptide(L)'
;MKRKYGDGSSWKRLIEKDYMVKQVEEGMLGILDIKKVREPSYKEYDGKEICIAGNEYTWIQYFIKGKNFAITAMLDNKGNLVQYYIDVTKEYEIDDRGLPYFDDLYLDVVLLPSGKMYVLDEDELEDAYKNSDVTKEEYELAWQTTKWIMEAINNSEFYWISILDKEIEKLK
;
A
#
# COMPACT_ATOMS: atom_id res chain seq x y z
N MET A 1 1.13 -12.74 -10.77
CA MET A 1 0.74 -11.35 -10.38
C MET A 1 -0.74 -11.27 -10.03
N LYS A 2 -1.15 -10.28 -9.24
CA LYS A 2 -2.56 -10.03 -8.88
C LYS A 2 -2.92 -8.56 -9.14
N ARG A 3 -4.05 -8.28 -9.80
CA ARG A 3 -4.55 -6.91 -9.95
C ARG A 3 -5.16 -6.41 -8.65
N LYS A 4 -4.71 -5.27 -8.12
CA LYS A 4 -5.22 -4.64 -6.90
C LYS A 4 -5.87 -3.29 -7.24
N TYR A 5 -7.07 -3.09 -6.68
CA TYR A 5 -7.80 -1.81 -6.70
C TYR A 5 -7.77 -1.22 -5.28
N GLY A 6 -7.78 0.10 -5.19
CA GLY A 6 -7.82 0.79 -3.89
C GLY A 6 -9.18 0.74 -3.17
N ASP A 7 -10.23 0.36 -3.87
CA ASP A 7 -11.60 0.42 -3.34
C ASP A 7 -11.94 -0.67 -2.30
N GLY A 8 -11.02 -1.59 -2.00
CA GLY A 8 -11.27 -2.70 -1.08
C GLY A 8 -12.29 -3.72 -1.60
N SER A 9 -12.63 -3.72 -2.89
CA SER A 9 -13.60 -4.66 -3.48
C SER A 9 -13.22 -6.15 -3.32
N SER A 10 -11.94 -6.45 -3.18
CA SER A 10 -11.43 -7.81 -2.94
C SER A 10 -11.55 -8.26 -1.47
N TRP A 11 -11.92 -7.37 -0.55
CA TRP A 11 -11.90 -7.63 0.89
C TRP A 11 -13.22 -8.15 1.42
N LYS A 12 -13.31 -9.48 1.58
CA LYS A 12 -14.50 -10.17 2.15
C LYS A 12 -14.87 -9.73 3.57
N ARG A 13 -13.97 -9.05 4.30
CA ARG A 13 -14.20 -8.57 5.67
C ARG A 13 -14.89 -7.21 5.75
N LEU A 14 -14.89 -6.42 4.67
CA LEU A 14 -15.54 -5.12 4.64
C LEU A 14 -17.06 -5.30 4.58
N ILE A 15 -17.76 -4.77 5.58
CA ILE A 15 -19.23 -4.77 5.65
C ILE A 15 -19.78 -3.48 5.05
N GLU A 16 -19.19 -2.35 5.45
CA GLU A 16 -19.63 -1.02 5.05
C GLU A 16 -18.40 -0.13 4.86
N LYS A 17 -18.37 0.60 3.76
CA LYS A 17 -17.25 1.45 3.35
C LYS A 17 -17.72 2.55 2.42
N ASP A 18 -16.99 3.65 2.44
CA ASP A 18 -17.00 4.65 1.36
C ASP A 18 -15.65 4.63 0.64
N TYR A 19 -15.66 4.94 -0.64
CA TYR A 19 -14.44 5.07 -1.42
C TYR A 19 -14.52 6.28 -2.33
N MET A 20 -13.46 7.08 -2.33
CA MET A 20 -13.31 8.21 -3.23
C MET A 20 -11.92 8.27 -3.82
N VAL A 21 -11.82 8.91 -4.98
CA VAL A 21 -10.57 9.13 -5.69
C VAL A 21 -10.32 10.61 -5.85
N LYS A 22 -9.08 11.05 -5.65
CA LYS A 22 -8.67 12.45 -5.75
C LYS A 22 -7.37 12.56 -6.56
N GLN A 23 -7.31 13.50 -7.49
CA GLN A 23 -6.05 13.86 -8.17
C GLN A 23 -5.15 14.63 -7.20
N VAL A 24 -3.86 14.31 -7.19
CA VAL A 24 -2.85 14.96 -6.36
C VAL A 24 -1.59 15.22 -7.17
N GLU A 25 -0.62 15.90 -6.56
CA GLU A 25 0.72 16.00 -7.13
C GLU A 25 1.23 14.60 -7.49
N GLU A 26 1.85 14.44 -8.66
CA GLU A 26 2.46 13.19 -9.12
C GLU A 26 1.58 11.92 -9.13
N GLY A 27 0.24 12.03 -9.07
CA GLY A 27 -0.61 10.85 -9.16
C GLY A 27 -2.03 11.02 -8.62
N MET A 28 -2.54 9.98 -7.99
CA MET A 28 -3.91 9.91 -7.48
C MET A 28 -3.94 9.30 -6.08
N LEU A 29 -4.86 9.80 -5.25
CA LEU A 29 -5.23 9.16 -3.99
C LEU A 29 -6.49 8.34 -4.16
N GLY A 30 -6.47 7.09 -3.71
CA GLY A 30 -7.64 6.32 -3.34
C GLY A 30 -7.85 6.44 -1.83
N ILE A 31 -9.02 6.87 -1.38
CA ILE A 31 -9.35 7.01 0.03
C ILE A 31 -10.47 6.04 0.34
N LEU A 32 -10.14 4.99 1.08
CA LEU A 32 -11.06 3.98 1.57
C LEU A 32 -11.37 4.26 3.04
N ASP A 33 -12.60 4.70 3.28
CA ASP A 33 -13.14 4.96 4.61
C ASP A 33 -13.92 3.72 5.07
N ILE A 34 -13.35 2.99 6.02
CA ILE A 34 -13.86 1.71 6.50
C ILE A 34 -14.86 1.99 7.63
N LYS A 35 -16.15 2.02 7.30
CA LYS A 35 -17.20 2.21 8.32
C LYS A 35 -17.31 1.00 9.24
N LYS A 36 -17.27 -0.20 8.67
CA LYS A 36 -17.47 -1.43 9.44
C LYS A 36 -16.77 -2.63 8.81
N VAL A 37 -16.09 -3.40 9.65
CA VAL A 37 -15.54 -4.72 9.32
C VAL A 37 -16.28 -5.82 10.08
N ARG A 38 -16.27 -7.04 9.52
CA ARG A 38 -16.72 -8.23 10.23
C ARG A 38 -15.87 -8.52 11.46
N GLU A 39 -14.56 -8.39 11.30
CA GLU A 39 -13.56 -8.56 12.36
C GLU A 39 -12.33 -7.71 12.03
N PRO A 40 -11.64 -7.15 13.03
CA PRO A 40 -10.41 -6.40 12.78
C PRO A 40 -9.31 -7.28 12.19
N SER A 41 -8.42 -6.67 11.40
CA SER A 41 -7.23 -7.30 10.86
C SER A 41 -6.01 -6.90 11.65
N TYR A 42 -5.20 -7.88 12.01
CA TYR A 42 -3.96 -7.68 12.75
C TYR A 42 -2.77 -8.20 11.96
N LYS A 43 -1.60 -7.61 12.19
CA LYS A 43 -0.30 -8.08 11.69
C LYS A 43 0.72 -8.02 12.83
N GLU A 44 1.55 -9.04 12.92
CA GLU A 44 2.61 -9.12 13.93
C GLU A 44 3.95 -8.64 13.35
N TYR A 45 4.64 -7.79 14.11
CA TYR A 45 6.02 -7.40 13.84
C TYR A 45 6.83 -7.49 15.14
N ASP A 46 7.95 -8.22 15.14
CA ASP A 46 8.81 -8.44 16.31
C ASP A 46 8.04 -8.90 17.58
N GLY A 47 7.07 -9.81 17.44
CA GLY A 47 6.25 -10.29 18.55
C GLY A 47 5.24 -9.28 19.10
N LYS A 48 5.00 -8.16 18.38
CA LYS A 48 3.97 -7.18 18.70
C LYS A 48 2.88 -7.21 17.64
N GLU A 49 1.66 -7.47 18.08
CA GLU A 49 0.49 -7.42 17.23
C GLU A 49 -0.02 -5.98 17.06
N ILE A 50 -0.30 -5.58 15.81
CA ILE A 50 -0.80 -4.25 15.45
C ILE A 50 -2.10 -4.42 14.65
N CYS A 51 -3.15 -3.69 15.02
CA CYS A 51 -4.40 -3.63 14.26
C CYS A 51 -4.21 -2.74 13.04
N ILE A 52 -4.27 -3.29 11.83
CA ILE A 52 -4.04 -2.59 10.56
C ILE A 52 -5.33 -2.19 9.84
N ALA A 53 -6.46 -2.82 10.20
CA ALA A 53 -7.78 -2.45 9.71
C ALA A 53 -8.85 -2.80 10.77
N GLY A 54 -9.65 -1.81 11.16
CA GLY A 54 -10.75 -1.97 12.11
C GLY A 54 -11.96 -1.17 11.68
N ASN A 55 -12.97 -1.10 12.55
CA ASN A 55 -14.08 -0.17 12.34
C ASN A 55 -13.57 1.26 12.40
N GLU A 56 -14.09 2.11 11.52
CA GLU A 56 -13.77 3.54 11.42
C GLU A 56 -12.30 3.83 11.06
N TYR A 57 -11.58 2.84 10.50
CA TYR A 57 -10.23 3.05 9.98
C TYR A 57 -10.29 3.72 8.60
N THR A 58 -9.23 4.43 8.24
CA THR A 58 -9.10 5.02 6.90
C THR A 58 -7.81 4.56 6.25
N TRP A 59 -7.91 4.08 5.03
CA TRP A 59 -6.77 3.74 4.19
C TRP A 59 -6.64 4.78 3.08
N ILE A 60 -5.48 5.42 2.98
CA ILE A 60 -5.19 6.44 1.97
C ILE A 60 -4.05 5.92 1.11
N GLN A 61 -4.38 5.59 -0.12
CA GLN A 61 -3.51 4.92 -1.07
C GLN A 61 -3.05 5.90 -2.13
N TYR A 62 -1.76 6.01 -2.31
CA TYR A 62 -1.12 6.91 -3.24
C TYR A 62 -0.56 6.14 -4.42
N PHE A 63 -1.22 6.30 -5.56
CA PHE A 63 -0.85 5.75 -6.86
C PHE A 63 0.01 6.78 -7.58
N ILE A 64 1.30 6.50 -7.73
CA ILE A 64 2.30 7.50 -8.13
C ILE A 64 2.73 7.26 -9.57
N LYS A 65 2.69 8.32 -10.39
CA LYS A 65 2.83 8.23 -11.84
C LYS A 65 4.27 7.87 -12.22
N GLY A 66 4.41 6.87 -13.09
CA GLY A 66 5.72 6.42 -13.57
C GLY A 66 6.57 5.75 -12.49
N LYS A 67 5.94 5.22 -11.43
CA LYS A 67 6.60 4.50 -10.35
C LYS A 67 6.09 3.07 -10.25
N ASN A 68 7.00 2.19 -9.87
CA ASN A 68 6.75 0.77 -9.63
C ASN A 68 6.40 0.47 -8.18
N PHE A 69 5.72 1.41 -7.52
CA PHE A 69 5.23 1.24 -6.17
C PHE A 69 4.02 2.14 -5.91
N ALA A 70 3.21 1.74 -4.94
CA ALA A 70 2.11 2.53 -4.38
C ALA A 70 2.25 2.58 -2.86
N ILE A 71 1.80 3.66 -2.22
CA ILE A 71 1.92 3.83 -0.76
C ILE A 71 0.53 3.86 -0.13
N THR A 72 0.25 2.98 0.81
CA THR A 72 -0.96 3.00 1.63
C THR A 72 -0.64 3.48 3.03
N ALA A 73 -1.14 4.65 3.42
CA ALA A 73 -1.19 5.07 4.82
C ALA A 73 -2.43 4.46 5.49
N MET A 74 -2.22 3.68 6.54
CA MET A 74 -3.30 3.11 7.34
C MET A 74 -3.50 3.95 8.60
N LEU A 75 -4.67 4.55 8.75
CA LEU A 75 -5.03 5.37 9.89
C LEU A 75 -6.03 4.62 10.79
N ASP A 76 -5.80 4.68 12.10
CA ASP A 76 -6.74 4.15 13.09
C ASP A 76 -8.02 5.00 13.16
N ASN A 77 -8.97 4.57 14.00
CA ASN A 77 -10.25 5.26 14.19
C ASN A 77 -10.14 6.65 14.86
N LYS A 78 -8.94 7.09 15.20
CA LYS A 78 -8.65 8.43 15.72
C LYS A 78 -7.83 9.25 14.72
N GLY A 79 -7.58 8.72 13.52
CA GLY A 79 -6.77 9.36 12.48
C GLY A 79 -5.27 9.37 12.79
N ASN A 80 -4.79 8.48 13.68
CA ASN A 80 -3.36 8.30 13.90
C ASN A 80 -2.80 7.30 12.88
N LEU A 81 -1.60 7.57 12.39
CA LEU A 81 -0.89 6.65 11.51
C LEU A 81 -0.53 5.36 12.26
N VAL A 82 -0.98 4.23 11.72
CA VAL A 82 -0.64 2.88 12.18
C VAL A 82 0.62 2.38 11.49
N GLN A 83 0.64 2.46 10.16
CA GLN A 83 1.78 2.09 9.33
C GLN A 83 1.66 2.70 7.92
N TYR A 84 2.79 2.84 7.25
CA TYR A 84 2.85 2.88 5.81
C TYR A 84 3.07 1.47 5.27
N TYR A 85 2.33 1.12 4.23
CA TYR A 85 2.48 -0.11 3.48
C TYR A 85 2.78 0.26 2.03
N ILE A 86 3.90 -0.20 1.50
CA ILE A 86 4.38 0.20 0.18
C ILE A 86 4.39 -1.04 -0.71
N ASP A 87 3.37 -1.17 -1.55
CA ASP A 87 3.29 -2.26 -2.52
C ASP A 87 4.33 -2.03 -3.62
N VAL A 88 5.06 -3.07 -4.01
CA VAL A 88 5.90 -3.07 -5.22
C VAL A 88 5.09 -3.60 -6.38
N THR A 89 5.02 -2.82 -7.45
CA THR A 89 3.98 -2.97 -8.47
C THR A 89 4.51 -2.70 -9.87
N LYS A 90 3.75 -3.10 -10.88
CA LYS A 90 3.81 -2.43 -12.18
C LYS A 90 3.29 -1.00 -12.05
N GLU A 91 3.56 -0.16 -13.05
CA GLU A 91 2.96 1.18 -13.09
C GLU A 91 1.44 1.09 -12.98
N TYR A 92 0.85 1.99 -12.20
CA TYR A 92 -0.59 2.02 -12.04
C TYR A 92 -1.26 2.53 -13.32
N GLU A 93 -2.49 2.06 -13.54
CA GLU A 93 -3.37 2.49 -14.63
C GLU A 93 -4.72 2.93 -14.05
N ILE A 94 -5.56 3.53 -14.89
CA ILE A 94 -6.91 3.96 -14.53
C ILE A 94 -7.89 3.21 -15.42
N ASP A 95 -8.90 2.59 -14.82
CA ASP A 95 -9.94 1.89 -15.58
C ASP A 95 -11.00 2.86 -16.16
N ASP A 96 -11.93 2.31 -16.96
CA ASP A 96 -13.01 3.09 -17.59
C ASP A 96 -13.97 3.77 -16.60
N ARG A 97 -13.92 3.41 -15.31
CA ARG A 97 -14.73 4.00 -14.24
C ARG A 97 -13.98 5.12 -13.51
N GLY A 98 -12.71 5.37 -13.87
CA GLY A 98 -11.85 6.35 -13.21
C GLY A 98 -11.16 5.81 -11.94
N LEU A 99 -11.16 4.49 -11.72
CA LEU A 99 -10.54 3.89 -10.55
C LEU A 99 -9.07 3.52 -10.83
N PRO A 100 -8.11 3.95 -10.01
CA PRO A 100 -6.73 3.53 -10.15
C PRO A 100 -6.57 2.06 -9.71
N TYR A 101 -5.74 1.34 -10.46
CA TYR A 101 -5.33 -0.03 -10.15
C TYR A 101 -3.88 -0.26 -10.54
N PHE A 102 -3.27 -1.29 -9.98
CA PHE A 102 -1.96 -1.77 -10.41
C PHE A 102 -1.91 -3.28 -10.40
N ASP A 103 -0.94 -3.85 -11.12
CA ASP A 103 -0.62 -5.26 -11.04
C ASP A 103 0.54 -5.45 -10.05
N ASP A 104 0.28 -6.25 -9.02
CA ASP A 104 1.13 -6.50 -7.87
C ASP A 104 2.31 -7.42 -8.20
N LEU A 105 3.51 -7.04 -7.74
CA LEU A 105 4.76 -7.79 -7.88
C LEU A 105 5.19 -8.44 -6.56
N TYR A 106 4.23 -8.79 -5.71
CA TYR A 106 4.35 -9.57 -4.48
C TYR A 106 5.08 -8.89 -3.32
N LEU A 107 6.25 -8.30 -3.53
CA LEU A 107 7.01 -7.69 -2.44
C LEU A 107 6.33 -6.43 -1.92
N ASP A 108 6.30 -6.31 -0.60
CA ASP A 108 5.81 -5.13 0.09
C ASP A 108 6.82 -4.64 1.12
N VAL A 109 6.93 -3.32 1.29
CA VAL A 109 7.71 -2.70 2.36
C VAL A 109 6.77 -2.07 3.37
N VAL A 110 6.87 -2.48 4.63
CA VAL A 110 6.18 -1.84 5.75
C VAL A 110 7.13 -0.86 6.42
N LEU A 111 6.66 0.36 6.67
CA LEU A 111 7.34 1.35 7.50
C LEU A 111 6.42 1.73 8.67
N LEU A 112 6.85 1.39 9.88
CA LEU A 112 6.13 1.75 11.11
C LEU A 112 6.44 3.19 11.53
N PRO A 113 5.55 3.86 12.32
CA PRO A 113 5.81 5.19 12.88
C PRO A 113 7.10 5.28 13.73
N SER A 114 7.58 4.13 14.23
CA SER A 114 8.86 4.04 14.94
C SER A 114 10.11 4.17 14.05
N GLY A 115 9.94 4.18 12.72
CA GLY A 115 11.02 4.15 11.73
C GLY A 115 11.49 2.74 11.37
N LYS A 116 10.99 1.70 12.05
CA LYS A 116 11.30 0.30 11.70
C LYS A 116 10.69 -0.08 10.35
N MET A 117 11.46 -0.79 9.55
CA MET A 117 11.05 -1.31 8.25
C MET A 117 11.05 -2.84 8.20
N TYR A 118 10.13 -3.40 7.43
CA TYR A 118 10.01 -4.84 7.19
C TYR A 118 9.73 -5.07 5.71
N VAL A 119 10.35 -6.11 5.13
CA VAL A 119 9.99 -6.63 3.81
C VAL A 119 9.08 -7.82 4.02
N LEU A 120 7.99 -7.91 3.25
CA LEU A 120 7.01 -8.99 3.32
C LEU A 120 6.95 -9.75 1.99
N ASP A 121 6.36 -10.95 2.07
CA ASP A 121 5.91 -11.77 0.94
C ASP A 121 7.05 -12.18 -0.05
N GLU A 122 8.27 -12.27 0.48
CA GLU A 122 9.45 -12.79 -0.24
C GLU A 122 9.21 -14.22 -0.75
N ASP A 123 8.56 -15.06 0.05
CA ASP A 123 8.19 -16.43 -0.31
C ASP A 123 7.14 -16.49 -1.41
N GLU A 124 6.15 -15.58 -1.42
CA GLU A 124 5.18 -15.49 -2.51
C GLU A 124 5.86 -15.12 -3.84
N LEU A 125 6.82 -14.18 -3.83
CA LEU A 125 7.58 -13.82 -5.03
C LEU A 125 8.42 -15.01 -5.54
N GLU A 126 9.13 -15.70 -4.66
CA GLU A 126 9.93 -16.87 -5.00
C GLU A 126 9.10 -17.97 -5.65
N ASP A 127 7.94 -18.26 -5.08
CA ASP A 127 7.06 -19.29 -5.62
C ASP A 127 6.40 -18.87 -6.93
N ALA A 128 6.02 -17.60 -7.08
CA ALA A 128 5.54 -17.05 -8.34
C ALA A 128 6.60 -17.18 -9.45
N TYR A 129 7.88 -16.92 -9.13
CA TYR A 129 8.96 -17.05 -10.11
C TYR A 129 9.22 -18.50 -10.50
N LYS A 130 9.27 -19.43 -9.53
CA LYS A 130 9.40 -20.88 -9.81
C LYS A 130 8.27 -21.41 -10.69
N ASN A 131 7.05 -20.91 -10.48
CA ASN A 131 5.87 -21.30 -11.25
C ASN A 131 5.75 -20.56 -12.60
N SER A 132 6.68 -19.66 -12.93
CA SER A 132 6.65 -18.81 -14.13
C SER A 132 5.45 -17.86 -14.21
N ASP A 133 4.86 -17.51 -13.07
CA ASP A 133 3.80 -16.50 -12.95
C ASP A 133 4.34 -15.05 -13.02
N VAL A 134 5.65 -14.90 -12.86
CA VAL A 134 6.41 -13.67 -13.10
C VAL A 134 7.65 -13.97 -13.95
N THR A 135 8.02 -13.04 -14.82
CA THR A 135 9.25 -13.17 -15.61
C THR A 135 10.48 -12.87 -14.76
N LYS A 136 11.66 -13.22 -15.28
CA LYS A 136 12.93 -12.88 -14.61
C LYS A 136 13.08 -11.36 -14.45
N GLU A 137 12.69 -10.59 -15.45
CA GLU A 137 12.75 -9.13 -15.44
C GLU A 137 11.81 -8.55 -14.37
N GLU A 138 10.61 -9.09 -14.22
CA GLU A 138 9.64 -8.68 -13.19
C GLU A 138 10.13 -9.02 -11.78
N TYR A 139 10.71 -10.22 -11.60
CA TYR A 139 11.33 -10.64 -10.35
C TYR A 139 12.50 -9.73 -9.95
N GLU A 140 13.38 -9.42 -10.91
CA GLU A 140 14.52 -8.52 -10.69
C GLU A 140 14.04 -7.09 -10.39
N LEU A 141 13.03 -6.59 -11.10
CA LEU A 141 12.40 -5.30 -10.84
C LEU A 141 11.84 -5.21 -9.42
N ALA A 142 11.12 -6.24 -8.97
CA ALA A 142 10.54 -6.26 -7.63
C ALA A 142 11.62 -6.07 -6.55
N TRP A 143 12.72 -6.82 -6.65
CA TRP A 143 13.85 -6.73 -5.73
C TRP A 143 14.61 -5.42 -5.81
N GLN A 144 14.84 -4.89 -7.02
CA GLN A 144 15.53 -3.62 -7.22
C GLN A 144 14.72 -2.46 -6.63
N THR A 145 13.42 -2.42 -6.92
CA THR A 145 12.53 -1.39 -6.36
C THR A 145 12.45 -1.48 -4.85
N THR A 146 12.31 -2.67 -4.28
CA THR A 146 12.30 -2.88 -2.81
C THR A 146 13.56 -2.32 -2.15
N LYS A 147 14.74 -2.69 -2.67
CA LYS A 147 16.03 -2.22 -2.12
C LYS A 147 16.17 -0.71 -2.22
N TRP A 148 15.80 -0.14 -3.37
CA TRP A 148 15.85 1.30 -3.58
C TRP A 148 14.87 2.05 -2.66
N ILE A 149 13.65 1.55 -2.44
CA ILE A 149 12.70 2.15 -1.48
C ILE A 149 13.32 2.19 -0.08
N MET A 150 13.86 1.07 0.39
CA MET A 150 14.47 1.00 1.72
C MET A 150 15.67 1.95 1.87
N GLU A 151 16.52 2.02 0.86
CA GLU A 151 17.66 2.94 0.83
C GLU A 151 17.20 4.40 0.83
N ALA A 152 16.24 4.75 -0.02
CA ALA A 152 15.68 6.10 -0.09
C ALA A 152 15.01 6.51 1.22
N ILE A 153 14.31 5.61 1.92
CA ILE A 153 13.73 5.88 3.24
C ILE A 153 14.83 6.13 4.27
N ASN A 154 15.85 5.25 4.33
CA ASN A 154 16.98 5.40 5.26
C ASN A 154 17.76 6.71 5.04
N ASN A 155 17.90 7.13 3.79
CA ASN A 155 18.58 8.38 3.42
C ASN A 155 17.67 9.61 3.55
N SER A 156 16.39 9.45 3.93
CA SER A 156 15.39 10.53 3.97
C SER A 156 15.14 11.19 2.60
N GLU A 157 15.29 10.43 1.52
CA GLU A 157 15.10 10.85 0.13
C GLU A 157 13.74 10.40 -0.46
N PHE A 158 12.97 9.61 0.30
CA PHE A 158 11.66 9.08 -0.12
C PHE A 158 10.52 10.10 0.10
N TYR A 159 10.52 11.18 -0.68
CA TYR A 159 9.66 12.36 -0.47
C TYR A 159 8.15 12.14 -0.70
N TRP A 160 7.72 11.03 -1.32
CA TRP A 160 6.29 10.75 -1.52
C TRP A 160 5.53 10.55 -0.22
N ILE A 161 6.19 10.09 0.85
CA ILE A 161 5.59 10.06 2.20
C ILE A 161 5.24 11.48 2.63
N SER A 162 6.13 12.45 2.43
CA SER A 162 5.87 13.86 2.78
C SER A 162 4.72 14.48 1.98
N ILE A 163 4.52 14.05 0.73
CA ILE A 163 3.34 14.47 -0.07
C ILE A 163 2.08 13.87 0.55
N LEU A 164 2.11 12.56 0.83
CA LEU A 164 0.98 11.84 1.42
C LEU A 164 0.58 12.40 2.79
N ASP A 165 1.56 12.68 3.67
CA ASP A 165 1.34 13.31 4.97
C ASP A 165 0.59 14.65 4.86
N LYS A 166 1.00 15.52 3.92
CA LYS A 166 0.31 16.79 3.67
C LYS A 166 -1.12 16.59 3.18
N GLU A 167 -1.39 15.54 2.42
CA GLU A 167 -2.75 15.22 1.98
C GLU A 167 -3.59 14.63 3.12
N ILE A 168 -3.00 13.81 4.00
CA ILE A 168 -3.64 13.30 5.21
C ILE A 168 -4.07 14.44 6.13
N GLU A 169 -3.20 15.45 6.33
CA GLU A 169 -3.52 16.62 7.15
C GLU A 169 -4.71 17.43 6.62
N LYS A 170 -4.92 17.48 5.30
CA LYS A 170 -6.05 18.17 4.67
C LYS A 170 -7.39 17.44 4.82
N LEU A 171 -7.36 16.16 5.21
CA LEU A 171 -8.55 15.33 5.40
C LEU A 171 -9.06 15.35 6.84
N LYS A 172 -8.30 15.96 7.77
CA LYS A 172 -8.71 16.20 9.17
C LYS A 172 -9.51 17.48 9.30
#